data_AF-A0A160FM08-F1
#
_entry.id   AF-A0A160FM08-F1
#
_cell.length_a   1.000
_cell.length_b   1.000
_cell.length_c   1.000
_cell.angle_alpha   90.00
_cell.angle_beta   90.00
_cell.angle_gamma   90.00
#
_symmetry.space_group_name_H-M   'P 1'
#
loop_
_entity.id
_entity.type
_entity.pdbx_description
1 polymer ?
#
loop_
_entity_poly.entity_id
_entity_poly.type
_entity_poly.pdbx_seq_one_letter_code
_entity_poly.pdbx_strand_id
1 'polypeptide(L)'
;MTTTSNTESRFFYHSFPRRQDKAGRTAVDQGLCILEGIRDFGILLTPEVIRWQTQVQHGDRGFVERVQRRACFTELAPSELPGHAETFGSFTLEFGYDTIRALGALPVTYVPKGERNASDGSMLGTELATTLLKAQAIVNVMAAGEMSRVTMPYQGEDVSPEMFVFKTLKSRNFTVTSERDVASPEAKWAGTWASLAGTLDFLVNLFYPADDVRPNHAGDLKYYRQREWRIVGRMDCDGEEVVRELSPDAVARMLAVDPAYFGKPPRNSYDDKNVAELTMAHTGIGGKSILQLASRILVPEEALGRARKIVAGIPGCGAVDVHPEKVTAPSVNGS
;
A
#
# COMPACT_ATOMS: atom_id res chain seq x y z
N MET A 1 26.20 30.32 -21.91
CA MET A 1 26.41 29.89 -20.52
C MET A 1 25.35 28.87 -20.18
N THR A 2 25.65 27.59 -20.34
CA THR A 2 24.81 26.48 -19.89
C THR A 2 25.06 26.29 -18.40
N THR A 3 24.14 26.76 -17.56
CA THR A 3 24.09 26.37 -16.16
C THR A 3 23.78 24.88 -16.13
N THR A 4 24.81 24.05 -16.01
CA THR A 4 24.68 22.66 -15.57
C THR A 4 24.16 22.71 -14.15
N SER A 5 22.83 22.75 -13.99
CA SER A 5 22.20 22.56 -12.70
C SER A 5 22.64 21.19 -12.21
N ASN A 6 23.51 21.19 -11.19
CA ASN A 6 23.96 20.00 -10.51
C ASN A 6 22.75 19.44 -9.76
N THR A 7 21.90 18.71 -10.47
CA THR A 7 20.73 18.07 -9.90
C THR A 7 21.26 16.91 -9.07
N GLU A 8 21.24 17.06 -7.74
CA GLU A 8 21.59 15.98 -6.84
C GLU A 8 20.87 14.70 -7.30
N SER A 9 21.62 13.61 -7.46
CA SER A 9 21.05 12.33 -7.87
C SER A 9 19.95 11.93 -6.88
N ARG A 10 18.79 11.52 -7.41
CA ARG A 10 17.62 11.15 -6.61
C ARG A 10 17.35 9.67 -6.75
N PHE A 11 16.90 9.06 -5.66
CA PHE A 11 16.60 7.63 -5.57
C PHE A 11 15.26 7.41 -4.89
N PHE A 12 14.71 6.22 -5.04
CA PHE A 12 13.50 5.80 -4.35
C PHE A 12 13.85 5.00 -3.11
N TYR A 13 13.23 5.38 -2.00
CA TYR A 13 13.51 4.79 -0.70
C TYR A 13 12.25 4.15 -0.11
N HIS A 14 12.39 2.91 0.35
CA HIS A 14 11.38 2.22 1.16
C HIS A 14 11.91 2.03 2.59
N SER A 15 11.37 2.80 3.54
CA SER A 15 11.85 2.82 4.93
C SER A 15 10.96 2.03 5.90
N PHE A 16 11.60 1.41 6.90
CA PHE A 16 10.98 0.59 7.94
C PHE A 16 11.88 0.47 9.19
N PRO A 17 11.37 -0.04 10.33
CA PRO A 17 9.96 -0.04 10.71
C PRO A 17 9.48 1.39 10.99
N ARG A 18 8.28 1.72 10.52
CA ARG A 18 7.66 3.03 10.80
C ARG A 18 7.22 3.19 12.26
N ARG A 19 6.91 2.09 12.93
CA ARG A 19 6.38 2.07 14.29
C ARG A 19 7.44 1.51 15.22
N GLN A 20 7.54 2.09 16.41
CA GLN A 20 8.28 1.48 17.50
C GLN A 20 7.39 0.43 18.16
N ASP A 21 7.92 -0.78 18.34
CA ASP A 21 7.23 -1.86 19.01
C ASP A 21 6.84 -1.44 20.44
N LYS A 22 5.55 -1.58 20.77
CA LYS A 22 5.05 -1.36 22.14
C LYS A 22 5.38 -2.51 23.08
N ALA A 23 5.73 -3.68 22.53
CA ALA A 23 6.10 -4.88 23.29
C ALA A 23 7.58 -4.89 23.73
N GLY A 24 8.30 -3.79 23.53
CA GLY A 24 9.63 -3.58 24.12
C GLY A 24 10.81 -4.08 23.29
N ARG A 25 10.60 -4.55 22.04
CA ARG A 25 11.74 -4.72 21.12
C ARG A 25 12.34 -3.38 20.76
N THR A 26 13.66 -3.40 20.56
CA THR A 26 14.34 -2.26 19.97
C THR A 26 13.89 -2.07 18.51
N ALA A 27 13.85 -0.83 18.03
CA ALA A 27 13.56 -0.54 16.63
C ALA A 27 14.54 -1.27 15.68
N VAL A 28 15.78 -1.49 16.14
CA VAL A 28 16.82 -2.25 15.44
C VAL A 28 16.43 -3.71 15.26
N ASP A 29 16.00 -4.38 16.34
CA ASP A 29 15.58 -5.78 16.26
C ASP A 29 14.36 -5.97 15.36
N GLN A 30 13.39 -5.05 15.45
CA GLN A 30 12.23 -5.05 14.59
C GLN A 30 12.62 -4.85 13.12
N GLY A 31 13.51 -3.90 12.83
CA GLY A 31 14.02 -3.66 11.48
C GLY A 31 14.77 -4.84 10.89
N LEU A 32 15.61 -5.51 11.69
CA LEU A 32 16.29 -6.74 11.26
C LEU A 32 15.31 -7.88 10.98
N CYS A 33 14.28 -8.07 11.82
CA CYS A 33 13.26 -9.08 11.56
C CYS A 33 12.46 -8.80 10.28
N ILE A 34 12.15 -7.52 9.99
CA ILE A 34 11.49 -7.12 8.74
C ILE A 34 12.43 -7.37 7.56
N LEU A 35 13.71 -7.05 7.66
CA LEU A 35 14.70 -7.31 6.61
C LEU A 35 14.82 -8.82 6.31
N GLU A 36 14.83 -9.67 7.33
CA GLU A 36 14.75 -11.12 7.16
C GLU A 36 13.46 -11.55 6.45
N GLY A 37 12.34 -10.92 6.80
CA GLY A 37 11.08 -11.12 6.09
C GLY A 37 11.17 -10.77 4.61
N ILE A 38 11.75 -9.61 4.28
CA ILE A 38 11.93 -9.17 2.90
C ILE A 38 12.82 -10.14 2.12
N ARG A 39 13.87 -10.68 2.73
CA ARG A 39 14.68 -11.74 2.13
C ARG A 39 13.84 -12.97 1.81
N ASP A 40 13.03 -13.43 2.76
CA ASP A 40 12.40 -14.75 2.70
C ASP A 40 11.13 -14.76 1.85
N PHE A 41 10.36 -13.68 1.85
CA PHE A 41 9.08 -13.63 1.14
C PHE A 41 8.86 -12.36 0.30
N GLY A 42 9.75 -11.38 0.34
CA GLY A 42 9.65 -10.15 -0.44
C GLY A 42 9.09 -8.96 0.33
N ILE A 43 8.94 -7.82 -0.35
CA ILE A 43 8.45 -6.59 0.27
C ILE A 43 6.96 -6.70 0.58
N LEU A 44 6.57 -6.28 1.78
CA LEU A 44 5.20 -6.41 2.25
C LEU A 44 4.31 -5.30 1.72
N LEU A 45 3.16 -5.69 1.19
CA LEU A 45 2.05 -4.81 0.86
C LEU A 45 1.04 -4.87 2.02
N THR A 46 1.33 -4.10 3.06
CA THR A 46 0.52 -4.09 4.28
C THR A 46 -0.83 -3.41 4.02
N PRO A 47 -1.95 -3.94 4.57
CA PRO A 47 -3.26 -3.33 4.42
C PRO A 47 -3.38 -2.04 5.24
N GLU A 48 -3.97 -1.01 4.63
CA GLU A 48 -4.34 0.25 5.27
C GLU A 48 -5.78 0.61 4.91
N VAL A 49 -6.57 1.02 5.90
CA VAL A 49 -7.96 1.42 5.71
C VAL A 49 -7.99 2.89 5.35
N ILE A 50 -8.40 3.18 4.12
CA ILE A 50 -8.60 4.54 3.62
C ILE A 50 -10.07 4.88 3.70
N ARG A 51 -10.36 6.02 4.31
CA ARG A 51 -11.72 6.51 4.48
C ARG A 51 -11.96 7.73 3.58
N TRP A 52 -12.84 7.55 2.60
CA TRP A 52 -13.31 8.59 1.71
C TRP A 52 -14.62 9.16 2.23
N GLN A 53 -14.73 10.49 2.27
CA GLN A 53 -15.99 11.15 2.56
C GLN A 53 -16.83 11.17 1.28
N THR A 54 -18.11 10.81 1.34
CA THR A 54 -18.99 10.85 0.17
C THR A 54 -20.23 11.68 0.47
N GLN A 55 -20.78 12.34 -0.54
CA GLN A 55 -22.09 12.95 -0.43
C GLN A 55 -23.16 11.87 -0.60
N VAL A 56 -24.05 11.76 0.38
CA VAL A 56 -25.27 10.97 0.28
C VAL A 56 -26.35 11.87 -0.34
N GLN A 57 -27.32 11.27 -1.01
CA GLN A 57 -28.52 12.00 -1.45
C GLN A 57 -29.17 12.70 -0.25
N HIS A 58 -29.73 13.89 -0.45
CA HIS A 58 -30.31 14.77 0.59
C HIS A 58 -29.34 15.53 1.50
N GLY A 59 -28.05 15.59 1.16
CA GLY A 59 -27.09 16.45 1.84
C GLY A 59 -26.46 15.83 3.09
N ASP A 60 -26.87 14.62 3.46
CA ASP A 60 -26.18 13.81 4.44
C ASP A 60 -24.81 13.39 3.90
N ARG A 61 -23.83 13.26 4.80
CA ARG A 61 -22.45 12.89 4.44
C ARG A 61 -22.15 11.51 5.02
N GLY A 62 -21.80 10.60 4.13
CA GLY A 62 -21.40 9.23 4.43
C GLY A 62 -19.90 9.05 4.32
N PHE A 63 -19.46 7.83 4.58
CA PHE A 63 -18.08 7.44 4.34
C PHE A 63 -18.03 6.12 3.60
N VAL A 64 -17.09 6.01 2.68
CA VAL A 64 -16.71 4.75 2.03
C VAL A 64 -15.32 4.39 2.53
N GLU A 65 -15.16 3.17 3.03
CA GLU A 65 -13.90 2.70 3.60
C GLU A 65 -13.34 1.57 2.75
N ARG A 66 -12.10 1.74 2.29
CA ARG A 66 -11.42 0.78 1.44
C ARG A 66 -10.14 0.29 2.11
N VAL A 67 -9.95 -1.03 2.14
CA VAL A 67 -8.64 -1.61 2.47
C VAL A 67 -7.75 -1.53 1.23
N GLN A 68 -6.68 -0.75 1.32
CA GLN A 68 -5.64 -0.66 0.31
C GLN A 68 -4.41 -1.48 0.74
N ARG A 69 -3.87 -2.32 -0.15
CA ARG A 69 -2.64 -3.09 0.12
C ARG A 69 -1.51 -2.52 -0.72
N ARG A 70 -0.47 -1.98 -0.07
CA ARG A 70 0.55 -1.19 -0.75
C ARG A 70 1.92 -1.26 -0.09
N ALA A 71 2.95 -1.13 -0.92
CA ALA A 71 4.31 -0.77 -0.52
C ALA A 71 4.63 0.61 -1.07
N CYS A 72 5.12 1.50 -0.21
CA CYS A 72 5.36 2.91 -0.54
C CYS A 72 6.86 3.18 -0.72
N PHE A 73 7.20 4.00 -1.72
CA PHE A 73 8.55 4.41 -2.05
C PHE A 73 8.56 5.93 -2.18
N THR A 74 9.53 6.61 -1.59
CA THR A 74 9.64 8.08 -1.70
C THR A 74 10.87 8.45 -2.49
N GLU A 75 10.71 9.28 -3.52
CA GLU A 75 11.83 9.82 -4.27
C GLU A 75 12.51 10.93 -3.46
N LEU A 76 13.75 10.69 -3.01
CA LEU A 76 14.53 11.60 -2.16
C LEU A 76 15.92 11.85 -2.75
N ALA A 77 16.47 13.03 -2.50
CA ALA A 77 17.91 13.21 -2.53
C ALA A 77 18.51 12.57 -1.27
N PRO A 78 19.77 12.08 -1.31
CA PRO A 78 20.44 11.52 -0.12
C PRO A 78 20.43 12.47 1.10
N SER A 79 20.47 13.78 0.86
CA SER A 79 20.39 14.83 1.88
C SER A 79 19.03 14.89 2.61
N GLU A 80 17.95 14.43 1.98
CA GLU A 80 16.60 14.39 2.57
C GLU A 80 16.35 13.12 3.39
N LEU A 81 17.17 12.08 3.21
CA LEU A 81 16.96 10.76 3.80
C LEU A 81 16.99 10.74 5.34
N PRO A 82 17.91 11.43 6.05
CA PRO A 82 17.90 11.44 7.51
C PRO A 82 16.57 11.93 8.10
N GLY A 83 15.99 13.00 7.54
CA GLY A 83 14.69 13.52 7.98
C GLY A 83 13.52 12.59 7.64
N HIS A 84 13.61 11.86 6.52
CA HIS A 84 12.64 10.84 6.17
C HIS A 84 12.65 9.67 7.16
N ALA A 85 13.85 9.21 7.54
CA ALA A 85 14.03 8.08 8.44
C ALA A 85 13.46 8.32 9.84
N GLU A 86 13.43 9.56 10.32
CA GLU A 86 12.77 9.92 11.58
C GLU A 86 11.27 9.61 11.59
N THR A 87 10.62 9.68 10.42
CA THR A 87 9.17 9.47 10.29
C THR A 87 8.82 8.05 9.88
N PHE A 88 9.66 7.43 9.03
CA PHE A 88 9.33 6.17 8.35
C PHE A 88 10.19 4.98 8.78
N GLY A 89 11.26 5.20 9.52
CA GLY A 89 12.14 4.15 10.05
C GLY A 89 13.58 4.28 9.55
N SER A 90 14.53 3.74 10.33
CA SER A 90 15.96 3.86 10.09
C SER A 90 16.57 2.76 9.22
N PHE A 91 15.79 1.74 8.85
CA PHE A 91 16.17 0.79 7.80
C PHE A 91 15.55 1.26 6.50
N THR A 92 16.31 1.23 5.42
CA THR A 92 15.82 1.68 4.12
C THR A 92 16.40 0.83 3.00
N LEU A 93 15.55 0.43 2.05
CA LEU A 93 15.97 -0.07 0.75
C LEU A 93 16.00 1.08 -0.25
N GLU A 94 17.10 1.21 -0.97
CA GLU A 94 17.27 2.18 -2.05
C GLU A 94 17.10 1.51 -3.41
N PHE A 95 16.43 2.20 -4.33
CA PHE A 95 16.22 1.75 -5.70
C PHE A 95 16.44 2.89 -6.70
N GLY A 96 16.92 2.51 -7.89
CA GLY A 96 16.93 3.39 -9.06
C GLY A 96 15.54 3.53 -9.70
N TYR A 97 15.35 4.59 -10.49
CA TYR A 97 14.10 4.87 -11.21
C TYR A 97 13.64 3.70 -12.07
N ASP A 98 14.53 3.17 -12.92
CA ASP A 98 14.20 2.08 -13.83
C ASP A 98 13.76 0.81 -13.08
N THR A 99 14.38 0.54 -11.93
CA THR A 99 14.02 -0.60 -11.08
C THR A 99 12.62 -0.45 -10.48
N ILE A 100 12.30 0.71 -9.91
CA ILE A 100 10.98 0.96 -9.31
C ILE A 100 9.87 0.93 -10.36
N ARG A 101 10.14 1.47 -11.56
CA ARG A 101 9.22 1.37 -12.69
C ARG A 101 9.04 -0.09 -13.14
N ALA A 102 10.12 -0.87 -13.21
CA ALA A 102 10.05 -2.29 -13.58
C ALA A 102 9.28 -3.11 -12.54
N LEU A 103 9.35 -2.75 -11.26
CA LEU A 103 8.54 -3.34 -10.18
C LEU A 103 7.05 -2.94 -10.22
N GLY A 104 6.62 -2.17 -11.23
CA GLY A 104 5.23 -1.75 -11.38
C GLY A 104 4.79 -0.67 -10.39
N ALA A 105 5.72 0.03 -9.76
CA ALA A 105 5.35 1.14 -8.90
C ALA A 105 4.84 2.33 -9.75
N LEU A 106 3.80 3.01 -9.28
CA LEU A 106 3.26 4.21 -9.91
C LEU A 106 3.16 5.39 -8.95
N PRO A 107 3.22 6.64 -9.45
CA PRO A 107 3.00 7.83 -8.63
C PRO A 107 1.64 7.82 -7.91
N VAL A 108 1.64 8.28 -6.66
CA VAL A 108 0.42 8.48 -5.89
C VAL A 108 -0.29 9.76 -6.34
N THR A 109 -1.61 9.67 -6.50
CA THR A 109 -2.48 10.83 -6.71
C THR A 109 -3.04 11.29 -5.37
N TYR A 110 -2.47 12.36 -4.82
CA TYR A 110 -3.00 12.97 -3.60
C TYR A 110 -4.26 13.79 -3.91
N VAL A 111 -5.31 13.52 -3.14
CA VAL A 111 -6.63 14.12 -3.32
C VAL A 111 -6.95 14.98 -2.10
N PRO A 112 -7.32 16.26 -2.29
CA PRO A 112 -7.81 17.07 -1.20
C PRO A 112 -9.06 16.44 -0.56
N LYS A 113 -9.11 16.41 0.78
CA LYS A 113 -10.37 16.19 1.46
C LYS A 113 -11.10 17.53 1.43
N GLY A 114 -12.11 17.68 0.57
CA GLY A 114 -12.86 18.92 0.56
C GLY A 114 -13.45 19.23 1.94
N GLU A 115 -13.51 20.52 2.29
CA GLU A 115 -13.93 20.92 3.63
C GLU A 115 -15.37 20.47 3.93
N ARG A 116 -15.67 20.38 5.24
CA ARG A 116 -16.93 19.85 5.74
C ARG A 116 -18.17 20.60 5.25
N ASN A 117 -18.02 21.79 4.65
CA ASN A 117 -19.10 22.61 4.09
C ASN A 117 -18.75 23.22 2.71
N ALA A 118 -17.64 22.84 2.08
CA ALA A 118 -17.26 23.41 0.80
C ALA A 118 -18.14 22.82 -0.32
N SER A 119 -18.77 23.70 -1.11
CA SER A 119 -19.42 23.39 -2.38
C SER A 119 -18.52 23.73 -3.58
N ASP A 120 -17.22 23.86 -3.33
CA ASP A 120 -16.23 24.25 -4.31
C ASP A 120 -15.56 23.04 -4.98
N GLY A 121 -14.62 23.32 -5.89
CA GLY A 121 -13.89 22.31 -6.65
C GLY A 121 -13.01 21.37 -5.80
N SER A 122 -12.80 21.63 -4.51
CA SER A 122 -11.97 20.77 -3.65
C SER A 122 -12.53 19.34 -3.50
N MET A 123 -13.85 19.17 -3.70
CA MET A 123 -14.51 17.87 -3.62
C MET A 123 -14.32 16.99 -4.87
N LEU A 124 -13.87 17.55 -6.01
CA LEU A 124 -13.83 16.82 -7.28
C LEU A 124 -12.98 15.56 -7.24
N GLY A 125 -11.80 15.62 -6.60
CA GLY A 125 -10.94 14.43 -6.48
C GLY A 125 -11.55 13.35 -5.58
N THR A 126 -12.25 13.77 -4.52
CA THR A 126 -12.96 12.83 -3.63
C THR A 126 -14.14 12.19 -4.36
N GLU A 127 -14.87 12.95 -5.19
CA GLU A 127 -15.96 12.38 -5.99
C GLU A 127 -15.45 11.43 -7.07
N LEU A 128 -14.30 11.74 -7.71
CA LEU A 128 -13.65 10.81 -8.64
C LEU A 128 -13.28 9.48 -7.96
N ALA A 129 -12.60 9.55 -6.81
CA ALA A 129 -12.20 8.34 -6.07
C ALA A 129 -13.41 7.50 -5.63
N THR A 130 -14.47 8.14 -5.11
CA THR A 130 -15.69 7.44 -4.69
C THR A 130 -16.51 6.92 -5.88
N THR A 131 -16.49 7.59 -7.03
CA THR A 131 -17.10 7.10 -8.27
C THR A 131 -16.38 5.86 -8.79
N LEU A 132 -15.04 5.83 -8.75
CA LEU A 132 -14.26 4.63 -9.10
C LEU A 132 -14.58 3.46 -8.16
N LEU A 133 -14.73 3.71 -6.86
CA LEU A 133 -15.16 2.70 -5.89
C LEU A 133 -16.57 2.16 -6.19
N LYS A 134 -17.53 3.04 -6.52
CA LYS A 134 -18.88 2.64 -6.93
C LYS A 134 -18.85 1.80 -8.21
N ALA A 135 -18.09 2.22 -9.21
CA ALA A 135 -17.90 1.47 -10.46
C ALA A 135 -17.29 0.09 -10.21
N GLN A 136 -16.27 0.02 -9.35
CA GLN A 136 -15.64 -1.25 -8.95
C GLN A 136 -16.65 -2.19 -8.31
N ALA A 137 -17.48 -1.69 -7.37
CA ALA A 137 -18.52 -2.48 -6.73
C ALA A 137 -19.50 -3.08 -7.75
N ILE A 138 -19.95 -2.28 -8.73
CA ILE A 138 -20.83 -2.75 -9.81
C ILE A 138 -20.12 -3.85 -10.61
N VAL A 139 -18.88 -3.62 -11.05
CA VAL A 139 -18.12 -4.58 -11.86
C VAL A 139 -17.88 -5.89 -11.09
N ASN A 140 -17.64 -5.85 -9.78
CA ASN A 140 -17.53 -7.06 -8.97
C ASN A 140 -18.80 -7.91 -8.98
N VAL A 141 -19.98 -7.28 -8.92
CA VAL A 141 -21.26 -8.01 -9.01
C VAL A 141 -21.46 -8.60 -10.40
N MET A 142 -21.04 -7.88 -11.44
CA MET A 142 -21.06 -8.40 -12.82
C MET A 142 -20.13 -9.61 -12.99
N ALA A 143 -18.92 -9.53 -12.42
CA ALA A 143 -17.93 -10.61 -12.44
C ALA A 143 -18.42 -11.86 -11.70
N ALA A 144 -19.22 -11.70 -10.65
CA ALA A 144 -19.83 -12.80 -9.91
C ALA A 144 -20.99 -13.50 -10.68
N GLY A 145 -21.39 -12.98 -11.85
CA GLY A 145 -22.49 -13.54 -12.63
C GLY A 145 -23.88 -13.28 -12.03
N GLU A 146 -24.00 -12.33 -11.11
CA GLU A 146 -25.24 -12.09 -10.33
C GLU A 146 -26.14 -11.02 -10.96
N MET A 147 -26.03 -10.75 -12.27
CA MET A 147 -26.75 -9.68 -12.97
C MET A 147 -28.26 -9.66 -12.71
N SER A 148 -28.89 -10.83 -12.66
CA SER A 148 -30.34 -10.97 -12.44
C SER A 148 -30.79 -10.68 -11.00
N ARG A 149 -29.86 -10.36 -10.08
CA ARG A 149 -30.12 -10.10 -8.66
C ARG A 149 -29.73 -8.69 -8.21
N VAL A 150 -29.20 -7.87 -9.12
CA VAL A 150 -28.89 -6.46 -8.85
C VAL A 150 -30.15 -5.61 -8.94
N THR A 151 -31.10 -5.84 -8.02
CA THR A 151 -32.02 -4.78 -7.64
C THR A 151 -31.26 -3.84 -6.73
N MET A 152 -30.65 -2.80 -7.29
CA MET A 152 -30.20 -1.65 -6.49
C MET A 152 -31.42 -1.18 -5.70
N PRO A 153 -31.44 -1.22 -4.36
CA PRO A 153 -32.52 -0.63 -3.61
C PRO A 153 -32.40 0.88 -3.79
N TYR A 154 -33.10 1.40 -4.79
CA TYR A 154 -33.35 2.82 -4.93
C TYR A 154 -34.42 3.22 -3.92
N GLN A 155 -34.19 3.01 -2.62
CA GLN A 155 -35.03 3.57 -1.55
C GLN A 155 -34.20 3.73 -0.26
N GLY A 156 -33.70 4.94 -0.04
CA GLY A 156 -33.63 5.60 1.28
C GLY A 156 -32.71 5.06 2.37
N GLU A 157 -32.12 3.88 2.25
CA GLU A 157 -31.18 3.37 3.26
C GLU A 157 -29.73 3.57 2.82
N ASP A 158 -28.94 4.18 3.71
CA ASP A 158 -27.51 4.45 3.61
C ASP A 158 -26.68 3.15 3.60
N VAL A 159 -26.78 2.40 2.51
CA VAL A 159 -26.00 1.19 2.29
C VAL A 159 -24.82 1.58 1.42
N SER A 160 -23.60 1.56 1.99
CA SER A 160 -22.41 1.73 1.17
C SER A 160 -22.42 0.69 0.02
N PRO A 161 -21.95 1.02 -1.20
CA PRO A 161 -21.92 0.08 -2.31
C PRO A 161 -21.25 -1.26 -1.93
N GLU A 162 -20.26 -1.20 -1.03
CA GLU A 162 -19.62 -2.38 -0.44
C GLU A 162 -20.59 -3.17 0.46
N MET A 163 -21.38 -2.52 1.33
CA MET A 163 -22.39 -3.21 2.16
C MET A 163 -23.46 -3.92 1.33
N PHE A 164 -23.86 -3.39 0.18
CA PHE A 164 -24.86 -4.04 -0.68
C PHE A 164 -24.31 -5.35 -1.29
N VAL A 165 -23.09 -5.31 -1.81
CA VAL A 165 -22.41 -6.50 -2.35
C VAL A 165 -22.13 -7.52 -1.23
N PHE A 166 -21.65 -7.08 -0.06
CA PHE A 166 -21.31 -7.97 1.04
C PHE A 166 -22.52 -8.57 1.77
N LYS A 167 -23.62 -7.84 2.03
CA LYS A 167 -24.84 -8.41 2.64
C LYS A 167 -25.48 -9.48 1.74
N THR A 168 -25.41 -9.27 0.42
CA THR A 168 -25.93 -10.21 -0.56
C THR A 168 -25.10 -11.50 -0.59
N LEU A 169 -23.77 -11.40 -0.43
CA LEU A 169 -22.86 -12.55 -0.47
C LEU A 169 -22.71 -13.32 0.85
N LYS A 170 -22.66 -12.66 2.03
CA LYS A 170 -22.47 -13.36 3.34
C LYS A 170 -23.69 -14.14 3.84
N SER A 171 -24.90 -13.79 3.40
CA SER A 171 -26.13 -14.40 3.94
C SER A 171 -26.50 -15.75 3.31
N ARG A 172 -25.73 -16.27 2.35
CA ARG A 172 -26.07 -17.51 1.64
C ARG A 172 -24.84 -18.38 1.37
N ASN A 173 -24.78 -19.52 2.06
CA ASN A 173 -23.89 -20.62 1.72
C ASN A 173 -24.24 -21.13 0.31
N PHE A 174 -23.39 -20.86 -0.68
CA PHE A 174 -23.54 -21.44 -2.01
C PHE A 174 -22.48 -22.50 -2.25
N THR A 175 -22.94 -23.73 -2.43
CA THR A 175 -22.16 -24.79 -3.07
C THR A 175 -22.29 -24.58 -4.57
N VAL A 176 -21.22 -24.13 -5.23
CA VAL A 176 -21.15 -24.06 -6.70
C VAL A 176 -21.15 -25.50 -7.22
N THR A 177 -22.33 -26.00 -7.54
CA THR A 177 -22.52 -27.27 -8.25
C THR A 177 -23.09 -26.94 -9.61
N SER A 178 -22.22 -26.69 -10.59
CA SER A 178 -22.59 -26.98 -11.96
C SER A 178 -21.35 -27.09 -12.83
N GLU A 179 -21.11 -28.30 -13.33
CA GLU A 179 -20.61 -28.52 -14.68
C GLU A 179 -21.52 -27.72 -15.63
N ARG A 180 -21.15 -26.48 -15.96
CA ARG A 180 -21.81 -25.69 -17.00
C ARG A 180 -20.87 -25.58 -18.18
N ASP A 181 -21.41 -25.92 -19.34
CA ASP A 181 -20.80 -25.77 -20.65
C ASP A 181 -20.05 -24.44 -20.77
N VAL A 182 -18.73 -24.54 -20.96
CA VAL A 182 -17.76 -23.43 -21.08
C VAL A 182 -17.97 -22.62 -22.37
N ALA A 183 -19.00 -22.93 -23.17
CA ALA A 183 -19.29 -22.31 -24.46
C ALA A 183 -20.35 -21.20 -24.42
N SER A 184 -20.90 -20.83 -23.25
CA SER A 184 -21.88 -19.75 -23.18
C SER A 184 -21.19 -18.38 -23.33
N PRO A 185 -21.76 -17.43 -24.10
CA PRO A 185 -21.21 -16.07 -24.24
C PRO A 185 -20.93 -15.40 -22.90
N GLU A 186 -21.68 -15.71 -21.85
CA GLU A 186 -21.50 -15.19 -20.49
C GLU A 186 -20.16 -15.61 -19.87
N ALA A 187 -19.68 -16.84 -20.13
CA ALA A 187 -18.38 -17.31 -19.63
C ALA A 187 -17.20 -16.52 -20.23
N LYS A 188 -17.34 -16.08 -21.49
CA LYS A 188 -16.34 -15.24 -22.17
C LYS A 188 -16.19 -13.86 -21.51
N TRP A 189 -17.29 -13.29 -21.00
CA TRP A 189 -17.29 -11.97 -20.37
C TRP A 189 -16.86 -11.99 -18.90
N ALA A 190 -17.03 -13.12 -18.20
CA ALA A 190 -16.64 -13.23 -16.79
C ALA A 190 -15.17 -12.86 -16.55
N GLY A 191 -14.25 -13.34 -17.40
CA GLY A 191 -12.84 -12.96 -17.36
C GLY A 191 -12.60 -11.47 -17.62
N THR A 192 -13.36 -10.86 -18.54
CA THR A 192 -13.29 -9.42 -18.82
C THR A 192 -13.74 -8.59 -17.61
N TRP A 193 -14.83 -8.97 -16.94
CA TRP A 193 -15.32 -8.28 -15.76
C TRP A 193 -14.36 -8.41 -14.57
N ALA A 194 -13.81 -9.59 -14.33
CA ALA A 194 -12.80 -9.80 -13.30
C ALA A 194 -11.55 -8.93 -13.55
N SER A 195 -11.07 -8.87 -14.80
CA SER A 195 -9.95 -8.01 -15.20
C SER A 195 -10.25 -6.52 -14.97
N LEU A 196 -11.46 -6.06 -15.35
CA LEU A 196 -11.88 -4.67 -15.13
C LEU A 196 -12.01 -4.35 -13.63
N ALA A 197 -12.53 -5.26 -12.81
CA ALA A 197 -12.59 -5.10 -11.36
C ALA A 197 -11.19 -4.96 -10.75
N GLY A 198 -10.24 -5.76 -11.22
CA GLY A 198 -8.82 -5.67 -10.84
C GLY A 198 -8.21 -4.33 -11.24
N THR A 199 -8.47 -3.85 -12.45
CA THR A 199 -7.97 -2.54 -12.92
C THR A 199 -8.55 -1.39 -12.11
N LEU A 200 -9.84 -1.43 -11.79
CA LEU A 200 -10.46 -0.42 -10.92
C LEU A 200 -9.91 -0.49 -9.50
N ASP A 201 -9.65 -1.68 -8.97
CA ASP A 201 -8.98 -1.85 -7.67
C ASP A 201 -7.62 -1.16 -7.68
N PHE A 202 -6.81 -1.49 -8.69
CA PHE A 202 -5.50 -0.93 -8.90
C PHE A 202 -5.53 0.60 -8.92
N LEU A 203 -6.39 1.18 -9.77
CA LEU A 203 -6.52 2.64 -9.91
C LEU A 203 -6.90 3.31 -8.60
N VAL A 204 -7.89 2.77 -7.88
CA VAL A 204 -8.32 3.33 -6.58
C VAL A 204 -7.20 3.31 -5.54
N ASN A 205 -6.32 2.30 -5.56
CA ASN A 205 -5.18 2.21 -4.64
C ASN A 205 -4.10 3.29 -4.88
N LEU A 206 -4.12 3.97 -6.04
CA LEU A 206 -3.24 5.10 -6.34
C LEU A 206 -3.75 6.42 -5.76
N PHE A 207 -5.04 6.51 -5.44
CA PHE A 207 -5.59 7.71 -4.80
C PHE A 207 -5.34 7.69 -3.30
N TYR A 208 -4.92 8.82 -2.75
CA TYR A 208 -4.71 8.98 -1.32
C TYR A 208 -5.22 10.33 -0.83
N PRO A 209 -5.97 10.39 0.28
CA PRO A 209 -6.38 11.67 0.82
C PRO A 209 -5.17 12.45 1.37
N ALA A 210 -5.00 13.68 0.93
CA ALA A 210 -3.85 14.51 1.26
C ALA A 210 -3.95 15.17 2.64
N ASP A 211 -5.18 15.45 3.10
CA ASP A 211 -5.42 16.28 4.29
C ASP A 211 -5.79 15.45 5.52
N ASP A 212 -5.33 14.20 5.61
CA ASP A 212 -5.36 13.48 6.89
C ASP A 212 -4.29 14.06 7.82
N VAL A 213 -4.57 15.25 8.33
CA VAL A 213 -3.76 15.96 9.31
C VAL A 213 -3.90 15.19 10.62
N ARG A 214 -3.14 14.11 10.78
CA ARG A 214 -2.77 13.69 12.14
C ARG A 214 -2.14 14.93 12.79
N PRO A 215 -2.41 15.24 14.06
CA PRO A 215 -1.94 16.47 14.72
C PRO A 215 -0.44 16.75 14.54
N ASN A 216 0.35 15.68 14.36
CA ASN A 216 1.80 15.72 14.20
C ASN A 216 2.28 15.94 12.75
N HIS A 217 1.38 16.16 11.79
CA HIS A 217 1.68 16.43 10.38
C HIS A 217 1.25 17.85 9.97
N ALA A 218 1.23 18.78 10.92
CA ALA A 218 0.95 20.19 10.68
C ALA A 218 1.92 20.75 9.63
N GLY A 219 1.38 21.35 8.57
CA GLY A 219 2.12 21.93 7.46
C GLY A 219 1.36 21.80 6.16
N ASP A 220 0.91 22.93 5.61
CA ASP A 220 0.19 22.98 4.35
C ASP A 220 0.98 22.27 3.25
N LEU A 221 0.26 21.44 2.48
CA LEU A 221 0.77 20.73 1.31
C LEU A 221 1.89 19.69 1.56
N LYS A 222 2.20 19.32 2.80
CA LYS A 222 3.32 18.40 3.10
C LYS A 222 3.22 17.07 2.33
N TYR A 223 2.02 16.48 2.24
CA TYR A 223 1.79 15.25 1.48
C TYR A 223 1.93 15.44 -0.04
N TYR A 224 1.46 16.56 -0.61
CA TYR A 224 1.61 16.82 -2.05
C TYR A 224 3.07 16.96 -2.50
N ARG A 225 3.97 17.28 -1.57
CA ARG A 225 5.42 17.35 -1.83
C ARG A 225 6.10 15.99 -1.70
N GLN A 226 5.42 14.99 -1.15
CA GLN A 226 5.93 13.64 -1.11
C GLN A 226 5.87 13.09 -2.54
N ARG A 227 7.04 12.88 -3.13
CA ARG A 227 7.20 12.22 -4.43
C ARG A 227 7.02 10.70 -4.23
N GLU A 228 5.85 10.32 -3.71
CA GLU A 228 5.51 8.95 -3.32
C GLU A 228 5.07 8.14 -4.54
N TRP A 229 5.63 6.94 -4.65
CA TRP A 229 5.24 5.92 -5.61
C TRP A 229 4.80 4.66 -4.84
N ARG A 230 3.86 3.90 -5.40
CA ARG A 230 3.31 2.70 -4.78
C ARG A 230 3.32 1.52 -5.72
N ILE A 231 3.70 0.37 -5.17
CA ILE A 231 3.26 -0.92 -5.69
C ILE A 231 1.98 -1.26 -4.94
N VAL A 232 0.94 -1.64 -5.66
CA VAL A 232 -0.36 -2.01 -5.09
C VAL A 232 -0.65 -3.48 -5.40
N GLY A 233 -1.45 -4.12 -4.56
CA GLY A 233 -1.72 -5.55 -4.69
C GLY A 233 -2.56 -5.90 -5.92
N ARG A 234 -2.59 -7.21 -6.26
CA ARG A 234 -3.44 -7.79 -7.32
C ARG A 234 -3.14 -7.27 -8.73
N MET A 235 -1.86 -7.06 -9.03
CA MET A 235 -1.40 -6.88 -10.39
C MET A 235 -0.87 -8.19 -10.95
N ASP A 236 -1.38 -8.56 -12.12
CA ASP A 236 -0.80 -9.58 -12.98
C ASP A 236 -0.03 -8.87 -14.09
N CYS A 237 1.23 -9.26 -14.31
CA CYS A 237 2.05 -8.76 -15.40
C CYS A 237 2.32 -9.93 -16.35
N ASP A 238 1.80 -9.87 -17.58
CA ASP A 238 1.93 -10.95 -18.58
C ASP A 238 1.50 -12.35 -18.08
N GLY A 239 0.53 -12.37 -17.16
CA GLY A 239 0.03 -13.61 -16.54
C GLY A 239 0.88 -14.13 -15.38
N GLU A 240 1.95 -13.43 -15.00
CA GLU A 240 2.71 -13.70 -13.79
C GLU A 240 2.16 -12.89 -12.61
N GLU A 241 1.80 -13.61 -11.54
CA GLU A 241 1.41 -13.02 -10.26
C GLU A 241 2.67 -12.50 -9.55
N VAL A 242 2.95 -11.20 -9.66
CA VAL A 242 4.12 -10.56 -9.02
C VAL A 242 3.92 -10.28 -7.53
N VAL A 243 2.66 -10.29 -7.09
CA VAL A 243 2.25 -10.08 -5.70
C VAL A 243 1.38 -11.24 -5.25
N ARG A 244 1.80 -11.95 -4.21
CA ARG A 244 1.07 -13.13 -3.69
C ARG A 244 0.65 -12.96 -2.24
N GLU A 245 -0.31 -13.77 -1.81
CA GLU A 245 -0.63 -13.91 -0.39
C GLU A 245 0.55 -14.51 0.40
N LEU A 246 0.62 -14.17 1.69
CA LEU A 246 1.60 -14.75 2.60
C LEU A 246 1.24 -16.21 2.93
N SER A 247 2.27 -17.06 3.08
CA SER A 247 2.07 -18.41 3.60
C SER A 247 1.72 -18.37 5.09
N PRO A 248 1.12 -19.44 5.66
CA PRO A 248 0.84 -19.51 7.10
C PRO A 248 2.07 -19.26 7.97
N ASP A 249 3.23 -19.79 7.58
CA ASP A 249 4.50 -19.57 8.29
C ASP A 249 4.95 -18.10 8.24
N ALA A 250 4.76 -17.43 7.08
CA ALA A 250 5.08 -16.01 6.95
C ALA A 250 4.12 -15.15 7.79
N VAL A 251 2.83 -15.49 7.83
CA VAL A 251 1.83 -14.85 8.71
C VAL A 251 2.24 -15.00 10.18
N ALA A 252 2.57 -16.22 10.61
CA ALA A 252 3.02 -16.49 11.98
C ALA A 252 4.27 -15.68 12.35
N ARG A 253 5.23 -15.56 11.43
CA ARG A 253 6.42 -14.72 11.62
C ARG A 253 6.07 -13.23 11.75
N MET A 254 5.15 -12.70 10.94
CA MET A 254 4.72 -11.30 11.05
C MET A 254 4.01 -11.01 12.37
N LEU A 255 3.14 -11.91 12.81
CA LEU A 255 2.54 -11.84 14.14
C LEU A 255 3.61 -11.86 15.23
N ALA A 256 4.66 -12.66 15.07
CA ALA A 256 5.78 -12.68 16.00
C ALA A 256 6.63 -11.40 15.95
N VAL A 257 6.66 -10.62 14.85
CA VAL A 257 7.42 -9.37 14.71
C VAL A 257 6.75 -8.18 15.40
N ASP A 258 5.44 -8.02 15.23
CA ASP A 258 4.67 -6.97 15.91
C ASP A 258 3.23 -7.46 16.12
N PRO A 259 2.97 -8.22 17.21
CA PRO A 259 1.64 -8.76 17.48
C PRO A 259 0.58 -7.67 17.61
N ALA A 260 0.97 -6.49 18.12
CA ALA A 260 0.08 -5.37 18.37
C ALA A 260 -0.37 -4.67 17.08
N TYR A 261 0.41 -4.76 16.00
CA TYR A 261 0.03 -4.27 14.68
C TYR A 261 -0.58 -5.38 13.82
N PHE A 262 0.15 -6.48 13.62
CA PHE A 262 -0.21 -7.54 12.69
C PHE A 262 -1.39 -8.40 13.17
N GLY A 263 -1.57 -8.53 14.49
CA GLY A 263 -2.65 -9.34 15.07
C GLY A 263 -4.02 -8.67 15.13
N LYS A 264 -4.12 -7.39 14.74
CA LYS A 264 -5.40 -6.67 14.75
C LYS A 264 -6.10 -6.80 13.41
N PRO A 265 -7.44 -6.90 13.36
CA PRO A 265 -8.16 -6.68 12.11
C PRO A 265 -7.96 -5.22 11.67
N PRO A 266 -7.86 -4.95 10.36
CA PRO A 266 -7.96 -3.58 9.87
C PRO A 266 -9.27 -2.96 10.36
N ARG A 267 -9.23 -1.68 10.74
CA ARG A 267 -10.41 -0.99 11.25
C ARG A 267 -11.56 -1.12 10.25
N ASN A 268 -12.73 -1.56 10.72
CA ASN A 268 -13.93 -1.71 9.89
C ASN A 268 -13.75 -2.67 8.69
N SER A 269 -12.76 -3.58 8.72
CA SER A 269 -12.79 -4.70 7.79
C SER A 269 -14.00 -5.58 8.10
N TYR A 270 -14.77 -5.93 7.08
CA TYR A 270 -15.80 -6.97 7.16
C TYR A 270 -15.20 -8.39 7.19
N ASP A 271 -13.89 -8.47 7.02
CA ASP A 271 -13.10 -9.69 7.14
C ASP A 271 -12.66 -9.85 8.59
N ASP A 272 -12.85 -11.05 9.14
CA ASP A 272 -12.39 -11.43 10.48
C ASP A 272 -10.87 -11.68 10.50
N LYS A 273 -10.22 -11.60 9.34
CA LYS A 273 -8.76 -11.67 9.17
C LYS A 273 -8.04 -10.49 9.82
N ASN A 274 -6.88 -10.80 10.39
CA ASN A 274 -5.95 -9.80 10.90
C ASN A 274 -5.08 -9.17 9.79
N VAL A 275 -4.32 -8.12 10.14
CA VAL A 275 -3.44 -7.39 9.22
C VAL A 275 -2.41 -8.32 8.56
N ALA A 276 -1.83 -9.30 9.27
CA ALA A 276 -0.87 -10.23 8.65
C ALA A 276 -1.55 -11.15 7.62
N GLU A 277 -2.74 -11.67 7.91
CA GLU A 277 -3.49 -12.52 6.98
C GLU A 277 -3.97 -11.77 5.72
N LEU A 278 -4.11 -10.45 5.81
CA LEU A 278 -4.46 -9.58 4.68
C LEU A 278 -3.26 -8.98 3.97
N THR A 279 -2.04 -9.19 4.50
CA THR A 279 -0.81 -8.71 3.89
C THR A 279 -0.44 -9.58 2.69
N MET A 280 0.04 -8.95 1.64
CA MET A 280 0.62 -9.62 0.48
C MET A 280 2.12 -9.34 0.41
N ALA A 281 2.85 -10.09 -0.41
CA ALA A 281 4.26 -9.84 -0.65
C ALA A 281 4.57 -9.78 -2.15
N HIS A 282 5.38 -8.79 -2.53
CA HIS A 282 5.98 -8.71 -3.85
C HIS A 282 7.37 -9.35 -3.80
N THR A 283 7.54 -10.47 -4.48
CA THR A 283 8.78 -11.28 -4.38
C THR A 283 9.93 -10.70 -5.19
N GLY A 284 9.62 -9.92 -6.23
CA GLY A 284 10.58 -9.34 -7.16
C GLY A 284 10.11 -9.53 -8.60
N ILE A 285 10.99 -9.33 -9.58
CA ILE A 285 10.65 -9.45 -11.00
C ILE A 285 11.83 -10.03 -11.79
N GLY A 286 11.56 -10.78 -12.86
CA GLY A 286 12.59 -11.34 -13.73
C GLY A 286 13.54 -12.30 -13.01
N GLY A 287 13.01 -13.10 -12.08
CA GLY A 287 13.77 -14.05 -11.27
C GLY A 287 14.71 -13.42 -10.23
N LYS A 288 14.69 -12.10 -10.07
CA LYS A 288 15.46 -11.38 -9.04
C LYS A 288 14.58 -11.06 -7.84
N SER A 289 15.09 -11.31 -6.64
CA SER A 289 14.43 -10.90 -5.40
C SER A 289 14.48 -9.39 -5.21
N ILE A 290 13.60 -8.85 -4.34
CA ILE A 290 13.61 -7.42 -3.98
C ILE A 290 15.00 -6.95 -3.52
N LEU A 291 15.73 -7.76 -2.74
CA LEU A 291 17.05 -7.39 -2.23
C LEU A 291 18.15 -7.40 -3.31
N GLN A 292 17.98 -8.20 -4.37
CA GLN A 292 18.85 -8.14 -5.56
C GLN A 292 18.55 -6.94 -6.46
N LEU A 293 17.33 -6.40 -6.37
CA LEU A 293 16.89 -5.23 -7.12
C LEU A 293 17.24 -3.92 -6.41
N ALA A 294 17.36 -3.94 -5.08
CA ALA A 294 17.82 -2.79 -4.31
C ALA A 294 19.29 -2.45 -4.63
N SER A 295 19.60 -1.18 -4.89
CA SER A 295 20.97 -0.71 -5.08
C SER A 295 21.76 -0.73 -3.78
N ARG A 296 21.10 -0.34 -2.67
CA ARG A 296 21.67 -0.30 -1.33
C ARG A 296 20.64 -0.68 -0.28
N ILE A 297 21.15 -1.19 0.83
CA ILE A 297 20.41 -1.44 2.07
C ILE A 297 21.07 -0.60 3.15
N LEU A 298 20.36 0.42 3.61
CA LEU A 298 20.84 1.38 4.60
C LEU A 298 20.26 1.01 5.96
N VAL A 299 21.13 0.80 6.95
CA VAL A 299 20.72 0.35 8.30
C VAL A 299 21.45 1.15 9.39
N PRO A 300 20.91 1.23 10.63
CA PRO A 300 21.65 1.80 11.75
C PRO A 300 23.02 1.14 11.93
N GLU A 301 24.02 1.87 12.43
CA GLU A 301 25.39 1.36 12.58
C GLU A 301 25.42 0.08 13.42
N GLU A 302 24.67 0.06 14.52
CA GLU A 302 24.54 -1.08 15.42
C GLU A 302 23.90 -2.32 14.76
N ALA A 303 23.18 -2.14 13.66
CA ALA A 303 22.54 -3.21 12.90
C ALA A 303 23.42 -3.78 11.78
N LEU A 304 24.48 -3.08 11.38
CA LEU A 304 25.26 -3.35 10.16
C LEU A 304 25.74 -4.79 10.06
N GLY A 305 26.36 -5.31 11.14
CA GLY A 305 26.90 -6.66 11.16
C GLY A 305 25.83 -7.75 11.02
N ARG A 306 24.65 -7.54 11.61
CA ARG A 306 23.51 -8.48 11.53
C ARG A 306 22.83 -8.39 10.16
N ALA A 307 22.63 -7.18 9.64
CA ALA A 307 22.07 -6.97 8.31
C ALA A 307 22.92 -7.62 7.21
N ARG A 308 24.26 -7.50 7.28
CA ARG A 308 25.17 -8.18 6.35
C ARG A 308 25.02 -9.71 6.40
N LYS A 309 24.86 -10.29 7.60
CA LYS A 309 24.62 -11.73 7.75
C LYS A 309 23.30 -12.17 7.12
N ILE A 310 22.25 -11.35 7.25
CA ILE A 310 20.94 -11.64 6.67
C ILE A 310 21.04 -11.77 5.14
N VAL A 311 21.83 -10.90 4.50
CA VAL A 311 21.92 -10.85 3.03
C VAL A 311 23.10 -11.61 2.41
N ALA A 312 24.02 -12.15 3.22
CA ALA A 312 25.25 -12.80 2.77
C ALA A 312 25.04 -13.97 1.77
N GLY A 313 23.86 -14.58 1.77
CA GLY A 313 23.49 -15.68 0.88
C GLY A 313 22.77 -15.28 -0.41
N ILE A 314 22.64 -13.98 -0.70
CA ILE A 314 21.85 -13.47 -1.83
C ILE A 314 22.80 -12.94 -2.91
N PRO A 315 23.03 -13.67 -4.02
CA PRO A 315 23.95 -13.24 -5.06
C PRO A 315 23.49 -11.92 -5.69
N GLY A 316 24.38 -10.92 -5.78
CA GLY A 316 24.05 -9.62 -6.37
C GLY A 316 23.11 -8.75 -5.55
N CYS A 317 22.95 -9.03 -4.25
CA CYS A 317 22.28 -8.11 -3.32
C CYS A 317 22.98 -6.75 -3.28
N GLY A 318 22.20 -5.68 -3.14
CA GLY A 318 22.73 -4.34 -2.91
C GLY A 318 23.67 -4.28 -1.70
N ALA A 319 24.61 -3.33 -1.73
CA ALA A 319 25.55 -3.13 -0.64
C ALA A 319 24.80 -2.78 0.66
N VAL A 320 25.24 -3.35 1.79
CA VAL A 320 24.73 -2.99 3.12
C VAL A 320 25.65 -1.96 3.74
N ASP A 321 25.12 -0.75 3.86
CA ASP A 321 25.81 0.44 4.34
C ASP A 321 25.13 1.02 5.58
N VAL A 322 25.88 1.85 6.29
CA VAL A 322 25.34 2.60 7.42
C VAL A 322 24.39 3.67 6.88
N HIS A 323 23.21 3.75 7.48
CA HIS A 323 22.26 4.81 7.22
C HIS A 323 22.92 6.15 7.59
N PRO A 324 22.88 7.17 6.72
CA PRO A 324 23.45 8.46 7.06
C PRO A 324 22.83 8.93 8.37
N GLU A 325 23.66 9.05 9.40
CA GLU A 325 23.21 9.52 10.69
C GLU A 325 22.73 10.95 10.58
N LYS A 326 21.96 11.37 11.59
CA LYS A 326 21.68 12.78 11.80
C LYS A 326 23.03 13.46 11.92
N VAL A 327 23.40 14.30 10.93
CA VAL A 327 24.36 15.36 11.19
C VAL A 327 23.65 16.22 12.24
N THR A 328 23.90 15.92 13.52
CA THR A 328 23.44 16.77 14.61
C THR A 328 24.02 18.13 14.28
N ALA A 329 23.17 19.06 13.84
CA ALA A 329 23.56 20.42 13.63
C ALA A 329 24.34 20.82 14.89
N PRO A 330 25.59 21.31 14.76
CA PRO A 330 26.43 21.60 15.92
C PRO A 330 25.57 22.40 16.89
N SER A 331 25.44 21.91 18.12
CA SER A 331 24.69 22.60 19.16
C SER A 331 25.19 24.03 19.17
N VAL A 332 24.35 24.96 18.71
CA VAL A 332 24.65 26.39 18.79
C VAL A 332 24.59 26.70 20.28
N ASN A 333 25.71 26.47 20.96
CA ASN A 333 25.92 26.90 22.32
C ASN A 333 25.88 28.42 22.24
N GLY A 334 24.73 28.98 22.60
CA GLY A 334 24.55 30.42 22.74
C GLY A 334 25.59 30.94 23.72
N SER A 335 26.52 31.73 23.19
CA SER A 335 27.24 32.78 23.89
C SER A 335 26.28 33.92 24.23
#